data_AF-A0A6B8QPF7-F1
#
_entry.id   AF-A0A6B8QPF7-F1
#
_cell.length_a   1.000
_cell.length_b   1.000
_cell.length_c   1.000
_cell.angle_alpha   90.00
_cell.angle_beta   90.00
_cell.angle_gamma   90.00
#
_symmetry.space_group_name_H-M   'P 1'
#
loop_
_entity.id
_entity.type
_entity.pdbx_description
1 polymer ?
#
loop_
_entity_poly.entity_id
_entity_poly.type
_entity_poly.pdbx_seq_one_letter_code
_entity_poly.pdbx_strand_id
1 'polypeptide(L)'
;MRVTARLPRVLSHGDLHRNNVLIDTQRRQVALVDWDRWAYLPLGFDAALLLRGLPWGEVEPLAVKRVDQQLGTLVFTYLFQCLDVAHFMRSEEAALLRARIYTLYQQVKLRSDTSQ
;
A
#
# COMPACT_ATOMS: atom_id res chain seq x y z
N MET A 1 -9.28 -13.18 0.56
CA MET A 1 -9.14 -12.27 1.72
C MET A 1 -9.91 -10.98 1.42
N ARG A 2 -11.07 -10.72 2.05
CA ARG A 2 -11.89 -9.51 1.78
C ARG A 2 -11.35 -8.24 2.49
N VAL A 3 -10.05 -8.18 2.80
CA VAL A 3 -9.46 -7.09 3.60
C VAL A 3 -9.56 -5.75 2.88
N THR A 4 -9.29 -5.73 1.57
CA THR A 4 -9.39 -4.52 0.74
C THR A 4 -10.79 -3.93 0.68
N ALA A 5 -11.84 -4.75 0.86
CA ALA A 5 -13.24 -4.29 0.88
C ALA A 5 -13.60 -3.52 2.17
N ARG A 6 -12.83 -3.67 3.25
CA ARG A 6 -13.05 -2.97 4.53
C ARG A 6 -12.19 -1.72 4.67
N LEU A 7 -11.26 -1.47 3.75
CA LEU A 7 -10.44 -0.27 3.75
C LEU A 7 -11.25 0.92 3.21
N PRO A 8 -11.09 2.13 3.78
CA PRO A 8 -11.65 3.34 3.21
C PRO A 8 -11.22 3.48 1.74
N ARG A 9 -12.14 3.94 0.88
CA ARG A 9 -11.81 4.33 -0.48
C ARG A 9 -11.50 5.82 -0.51
N VAL A 10 -10.38 6.17 -1.13
CA VAL A 10 -9.90 7.56 -1.25
C VAL A 10 -9.66 7.89 -2.72
N LEU A 11 -9.67 9.18 -3.05
CA LEU A 11 -9.23 9.62 -4.36
C LEU A 11 -7.78 9.19 -4.55
N SER A 12 -7.56 8.31 -5.52
CA SER A 12 -6.28 7.73 -5.85
C SER A 12 -5.90 8.10 -7.28
N HIS A 13 -4.59 8.22 -7.50
CA HIS A 13 -4.02 8.40 -8.83
C HIS A 13 -4.25 7.19 -9.72
N GLY A 14 -4.21 5.98 -9.14
CA GLY A 14 -4.48 4.73 -9.85
C GLY A 14 -3.31 4.21 -10.69
N ASP A 15 -2.24 4.99 -10.81
CA ASP A 15 -0.99 4.61 -11.49
C ASP A 15 0.22 5.37 -10.93
N LEU A 16 0.29 5.51 -9.59
CA LEU A 16 1.34 6.28 -8.93
C LEU A 16 2.65 5.48 -8.84
N HIS A 17 3.31 5.25 -9.97
CA HIS A 17 4.69 4.73 -9.99
C HIS A 17 5.71 5.88 -10.14
N ARG A 18 6.98 5.62 -9.84
CA ARG A 18 8.06 6.64 -9.85
C ARG A 18 8.15 7.51 -11.11
N ASN A 19 7.78 6.98 -12.28
CA ASN A 19 7.83 7.75 -13.54
C ASN A 19 6.72 8.82 -13.64
N ASN A 20 5.68 8.73 -12.80
CA ASN A 20 4.58 9.68 -12.71
C ASN A 20 4.78 10.69 -11.58
N VAL A 21 5.98 10.73 -10.99
CA VAL A 21 6.37 11.66 -9.93
C VAL A 21 7.52 12.53 -10.44
N LEU A 22 7.26 13.82 -10.58
CA LEU A 22 8.27 14.82 -10.95
C LEU A 22 8.76 15.52 -9.68
N ILE A 23 10.07 15.59 -9.50
CA ILE A 23 10.70 16.24 -8.34
C ILE A 23 11.56 17.41 -8.83
N ASP A 24 11.16 18.63 -8.46
CA ASP A 24 12.00 19.82 -8.60
C ASP A 24 12.75 20.03 -7.28
N THR A 25 14.04 19.70 -7.27
CA THR A 25 14.89 19.81 -6.09
C THR A 25 15.29 21.26 -5.78
N GLN A 26 15.32 22.14 -6.79
CA GLN A 26 15.65 23.56 -6.59
C GLN A 26 14.50 24.29 -5.91
N ARG A 27 13.26 24.00 -6.33
CA ARG A 27 12.05 24.60 -5.76
C ARG A 27 11.43 23.79 -4.62
N ARG A 28 11.99 22.61 -4.33
CA ARG A 28 11.44 21.64 -3.36
C ARG A 28 9.97 21.31 -3.64
N GLN A 29 9.64 21.14 -4.92
CA GLN A 29 8.29 20.84 -5.37
C GLN A 29 8.18 19.41 -5.88
N VAL A 30 7.00 18.81 -5.68
CA VAL A 30 6.64 17.51 -6.24
C VAL A 30 5.38 17.70 -7.06
N ALA A 31 5.37 17.21 -8.29
CA ALA A 31 4.20 17.18 -9.15
C ALA A 31 3.89 15.73 -9.55
N LEU A 32 2.59 15.41 -9.58
CA LEU A 32 2.07 14.13 -10.06
C LEU A 32 1.47 14.33 -11.45
N VAL A 33 1.78 13.44 -12.38
CA VAL A 33 1.35 13.52 -13.78
C VAL A 33 0.69 12.23 -14.23
N ASP A 34 0.00 12.26 -15.38
CA ASP A 34 -0.68 11.10 -15.96
C ASP A 34 -1.86 10.59 -15.10
N TRP A 35 -2.85 11.47 -14.91
CA TRP A 35 -4.00 11.21 -14.05
C TRP A 35 -5.08 10.35 -14.70
N ASP A 36 -4.90 9.81 -15.91
CA ASP A 36 -5.97 9.17 -16.69
C ASP A 36 -6.57 7.91 -16.01
N ARG A 37 -5.87 7.34 -15.03
CA ARG A 37 -6.30 6.17 -14.25
C ARG A 37 -6.87 6.48 -12.88
N TRP A 38 -7.17 7.75 -12.59
CA TRP A 38 -7.69 8.15 -11.30
C TRP A 38 -8.99 7.41 -10.96
N ALA A 39 -9.14 7.04 -9.69
CA ALA A 39 -10.35 6.39 -9.19
C ALA A 39 -10.42 6.46 -7.67
N TYR A 40 -11.59 6.11 -7.12
CA TYR A 40 -11.73 5.86 -5.68
C TYR A 40 -11.24 4.46 -5.33
N LEU A 41 -9.96 4.31 -4.98
CA LEU A 41 -9.32 3.02 -4.69
C LEU A 41 -9.13 2.82 -3.19
N PRO A 42 -8.95 1.58 -2.72
CA PRO A 42 -8.71 1.32 -1.31
C PRO A 42 -7.43 2.03 -0.83
N LEU A 43 -7.52 2.66 0.35
CA LEU A 43 -6.41 3.36 0.99
C LEU A 43 -5.14 2.50 1.00
N GLY A 44 -4.00 3.10 0.66
CA GLY A 44 -2.70 2.41 0.57
C GLY A 44 -2.35 1.84 -0.81
N PHE A 45 -3.29 1.81 -1.77
CA PHE A 45 -3.03 1.35 -3.14
C PHE A 45 -1.89 2.13 -3.82
N ASP A 46 -2.01 3.45 -3.92
CA ASP A 46 -1.00 4.29 -4.59
C ASP A 46 0.35 4.25 -3.88
N ALA A 47 0.36 4.13 -2.54
CA ALA A 47 1.60 4.01 -1.77
C ALA A 47 2.33 2.70 -2.11
N ALA A 48 1.59 1.59 -2.26
CA ALA A 48 2.16 0.32 -2.67
C ALA A 48 2.67 0.35 -4.12
N LEU A 49 2.00 1.07 -5.03
CA LEU A 49 2.48 1.28 -6.39
C LEU A 49 3.78 2.09 -6.41
N LEU A 50 3.84 3.17 -5.64
CA LEU A 50 5.01 4.06 -5.59
C LEU A 50 6.26 3.33 -5.07
N LEU A 51 6.06 2.42 -4.11
CA LEU A 51 7.11 1.65 -3.46
C LEU A 51 7.31 0.25 -4.07
N ARG A 52 6.66 -0.05 -5.19
CA ARG A 52 6.71 -1.35 -5.85
C ARG A 52 8.15 -1.72 -6.23
N GLY A 53 8.52 -2.96 -5.92
CA GLY A 53 9.87 -3.50 -6.12
C GLY A 53 10.77 -3.44 -4.88
N LEU A 54 10.37 -2.72 -3.82
CA LEU A 54 11.05 -2.77 -2.53
C LEU A 54 10.60 -4.00 -1.71
N PRO A 55 11.48 -4.57 -0.87
CA PRO A 55 11.08 -5.55 0.15
C PRO A 55 10.07 -4.94 1.13
N TRP A 56 9.11 -5.74 1.62
CA TRP A 56 8.04 -5.20 2.47
C TRP A 56 8.54 -4.59 3.79
N GLY A 57 9.69 -5.07 4.31
CA GLY A 57 10.33 -4.50 5.49
C GLY A 57 10.82 -3.06 5.30
N GLU A 58 11.09 -2.65 4.06
CA GLU A 58 11.41 -1.26 3.70
C GLU A 58 10.16 -0.44 3.41
N VAL A 59 9.12 -1.08 2.86
CA VAL A 59 7.83 -0.43 2.58
C VAL A 59 7.11 -0.04 3.87
N GLU A 60 7.10 -0.92 4.86
CA GLU A 60 6.38 -0.74 6.11
C GLU A 60 6.70 0.59 6.84
N PRO A 61 7.96 0.96 7.11
CA PRO A 61 8.30 2.21 7.80
C PRO A 61 7.97 3.47 6.98
N LEU A 62 7.81 3.35 5.66
CA LEU A 62 7.41 4.48 4.79
C LEU A 62 5.89 4.69 4.78
N ALA A 63 5.10 3.70 5.22
CA ALA A 63 3.64 3.72 5.24
C ALA A 63 3.02 4.20 6.58
N VAL A 64 3.83 4.70 7.52
CA VAL A 64 3.55 4.81 8.97
C VAL A 64 2.47 5.82 9.38
N LYS A 65 1.89 6.59 8.45
CA LYS A 65 0.99 7.69 8.84
C LYS A 65 -0.28 7.24 9.56
N ARG A 66 -0.86 6.08 9.20
CA ARG A 66 -2.07 5.50 9.83
C ARG A 66 -2.09 3.97 9.71
N VAL A 67 -2.65 3.27 10.70
CA VAL A 67 -2.71 1.79 10.73
C VAL A 67 -3.51 1.22 9.54
N ASP A 68 -4.60 1.85 9.14
CA ASP A 68 -5.41 1.46 7.98
C ASP A 68 -4.67 1.69 6.65
N GLN A 69 -3.94 2.79 6.53
CA GLN A 69 -3.06 3.06 5.39
C GLN A 69 -1.93 2.03 5.32
N GLN A 70 -1.26 1.75 6.43
CA GLN A 70 -0.19 0.75 6.51
C GLN A 70 -0.70 -0.65 6.15
N LEU A 71 -1.87 -1.04 6.67
CA LEU A 71 -2.55 -2.28 6.29
C LEU A 71 -2.79 -2.34 4.78
N GLY A 72 -3.37 -1.29 4.21
CA GLY A 72 -3.64 -1.20 2.79
C GLY A 72 -2.38 -1.31 1.93
N THR A 73 -1.34 -0.54 2.27
CA THR A 73 -0.06 -0.55 1.58
C THR A 73 0.56 -1.96 1.60
N LEU A 74 0.59 -2.63 2.76
CA LEU A 74 1.18 -3.96 2.86
C LEU A 74 0.36 -5.05 2.15
N VAL A 75 -0.97 -4.94 2.15
CA VAL A 75 -1.84 -5.85 1.38
C VAL A 75 -1.54 -5.75 -0.11
N PHE A 76 -1.45 -4.54 -0.67
CA PHE A 76 -1.12 -4.36 -2.08
C PHE A 76 0.34 -4.70 -2.39
N THR A 77 1.28 -4.43 -1.48
CA THR A 77 2.68 -4.86 -1.60
C THR A 77 2.76 -6.38 -1.74
N TYR A 78 2.06 -7.13 -0.89
CA TYR A 78 1.97 -8.59 -1.00
C TYR A 78 1.43 -9.02 -2.38
N LEU A 79 0.36 -8.38 -2.85
CA LEU A 79 -0.24 -8.70 -4.15
C LEU A 79 0.72 -8.41 -5.31
N PHE A 80 1.42 -7.27 -5.29
CA PHE A 80 2.41 -6.93 -6.31
C PHE A 80 3.61 -7.87 -6.27
N GLN A 81 4.14 -8.22 -5.09
CA GLN A 81 5.21 -9.21 -4.98
C GLN A 81 4.79 -10.60 -5.49
N CYS A 82 3.53 -11.01 -5.31
CA CYS A 82 3.00 -12.23 -5.92
C CYS A 82 3.00 -12.20 -7.45
N LEU A 83 2.88 -11.01 -8.06
CA LEU A 83 2.93 -10.83 -9.51
C LEU A 83 4.36 -10.69 -10.03
N ASP A 84 5.24 -10.05 -9.27
CA ASP A 84 6.57 -9.63 -9.72
C ASP A 84 7.68 -10.64 -9.42
N VAL A 85 7.53 -11.42 -8.35
CA VAL A 85 8.60 -12.29 -7.82
C VAL A 85 8.20 -13.75 -7.94
N ALA A 86 8.95 -14.50 -8.74
CA ALA A 86 8.73 -15.93 -8.94
C ALA A 86 8.77 -16.67 -7.60
N HIS A 87 7.79 -17.55 -7.40
CA HIS A 87 7.62 -18.37 -6.18
C HIS A 87 7.46 -17.59 -4.87
N PHE A 88 7.25 -16.27 -4.89
CA PHE A 88 7.12 -15.44 -3.69
C PHE A 88 6.10 -15.98 -2.70
N MET A 89 4.92 -16.42 -3.16
CA MET A 89 3.87 -16.93 -2.27
C MET A 89 4.32 -18.04 -1.31
N ARG A 90 5.34 -18.83 -1.70
CA ARG A 90 5.89 -19.96 -0.94
C ARG A 90 7.11 -19.59 -0.09
N SER A 91 7.59 -18.35 -0.18
CA SER A 91 8.76 -17.90 0.57
C SER A 91 8.44 -17.63 2.04
N GLU A 92 9.48 -17.64 2.87
CA GLU A 92 9.41 -17.20 4.26
C GLU A 92 9.01 -15.72 4.35
N GLU A 93 9.50 -14.88 3.43
CA GLU A 93 9.16 -13.46 3.35
C GLU A 93 7.64 -13.26 3.20
N ALA A 94 6.99 -14.03 2.33
CA ALA A 94 5.55 -13.97 2.15
C ALA A 94 4.78 -14.46 3.39
N ALA A 95 5.33 -15.42 4.14
CA ALA A 95 4.73 -15.88 5.40
C ALA A 95 4.79 -14.78 6.48
N LEU A 96 5.94 -14.12 6.63
CA LEU A 96 6.14 -13.01 7.56
C LEU A 96 5.22 -11.82 7.20
N LEU A 97 5.15 -11.45 5.92
CA LEU A 97 4.27 -10.38 5.47
C LEU A 97 2.79 -10.68 5.73
N ARG A 98 2.33 -11.92 5.48
CA ARG A 98 0.95 -12.32 5.80
C ARG A 98 0.66 -12.25 7.30
N ALA A 99 1.58 -12.70 8.14
CA ALA A 99 1.44 -12.60 9.59
C ALA A 99 1.33 -11.14 10.02
N ARG A 100 2.15 -10.25 9.46
CA ARG A 100 2.11 -8.81 9.75
C ARG A 100 0.81 -8.15 9.30
N ILE A 101 0.34 -8.45 8.09
CA ILE A 101 -0.98 -8.00 7.58
C ILE A 101 -2.10 -8.43 8.53
N TYR A 102 -2.04 -9.66 9.04
CA TYR A 102 -3.04 -10.17 9.98
C TYR A 102 -3.03 -9.37 11.30
N THR A 103 -1.84 -9.07 11.87
CA THR A 103 -1.72 -8.22 13.06
C THR A 103 -2.37 -6.85 12.85
N LEU A 104 -2.05 -6.17 11.73
CA LEU A 104 -2.62 -4.85 11.43
C LEU A 104 -4.13 -4.92 11.20
N TYR A 105 -4.61 -5.98 10.54
CA TYR A 105 -6.04 -6.19 10.33
C TYR A 105 -6.83 -6.29 11.63
N GLN A 106 -6.30 -7.00 12.64
CA GLN A 106 -6.95 -7.08 13.95
C GLN A 106 -7.01 -5.70 14.63
N GLN A 107 -5.96 -4.89 14.51
CA GLN A 107 -5.96 -3.53 15.07
C GLN A 107 -7.00 -2.63 14.40
N VAL A 108 -7.14 -2.69 13.06
CA VAL A 108 -8.16 -1.93 12.33
C VAL A 108 -9.57 -2.39 12.71
N LYS A 109 -9.80 -3.71 12.79
CA LYS A 109 -11.09 -4.28 13.18
C LYS A 109 -11.51 -3.83 14.59
N LEU A 110 -10.60 -3.86 15.56
CA LEU A 110 -10.89 -3.42 16.93
C LEU A 110 -11.25 -1.92 17.02
N ARG A 111 -10.65 -1.07 16.18
CA ARG A 111 -10.98 0.36 16.11
C ARG A 111 -12.35 0.64 15.50
N SER A 112 -12.78 -0.14 14.50
CA SER A 112 -14.11 0.01 13.92
C SER A 112 -15.22 -0.37 14.91
N ASP A 113 -14.95 -1.33 15.79
CA ASP A 113 -15.92 -1.82 16.78
C ASP A 113 -16.06 -0.88 18.00
N THR A 114 -15.08 0.00 18.24
CA THR A 114 -15.08 0.98 19.35
C THR A 114 -15.56 2.37 18.95
N SER A 115 -15.87 2.59 17.67
CA SER A 115 -16.34 3.88 17.13
C SER A 115 -17.87 3.88 16.86
N GLN A 116 -18.59 2.89 17.42
CA GLN A 116 -20.06 2.81 17.45
C GLN A 116 -20.56 3.10 18.86
#